data_AF-A2S961-F1
#
_entry.id   AF-A2S961-F1
#
_cell.length_a   1.000
_cell.length_b   1.000
_cell.length_c   1.000
_cell.angle_alpha   90.00
_cell.angle_beta   90.00
_cell.angle_gamma   90.00
#
_symmetry.space_group_name_H-M   'P 1'
#
loop_
_entity.id
_entity.type
_entity.pdbx_description
1 polymer ?
#
loop_
_entity_poly.entity_id
_entity_poly.type
_entity_poly.pdbx_seq_one_letter_code
_entity_poly.pdbx_strand_id
1 'polypeptide(L)'
;MAQVESPRQATAGSAEQAAGKLGGLLSLAFLLGLMTVMAAFGWIALREGTHRFLLPFVNGNATRQIADAIASVRAHPSLEGIRQVSEEIWMMSLPTSVTRFSHSRLMEQGIYYTTMPRVNQVLIAIHVLFSAFCVTFGSLQFWPSFRKRFMRAHRLIGAVYVATVPISTVSALAYLALTPPHHLYAHLIGWIALWIFGVLTLIAIAMAVRALKARRIFEHQAWMALSFGCLLVAPLLRIDWVLLAPLFPHIDQETLNLVTMGVMLPQAQLITYALIAVNRQYARPMKQRTPAPLASRAGAWFLRSQPGLLASTAVWGAVNVWAYGLGHGTAGLDAAARMLPADLLTREQEALHAYPGIAWLMALSLTAAFPAAVLSLGARLRAASASVAARLDATAACLGLAAGAASVFLGWHIGIAPDNHLFSGGTMYTVNGLVIAGFSLMLAATARRRQHAIAKESLVFLLCMLPFPALYFATLEAVGRIRLPAAYLAAGQGFVIPVGFSSSLLFLAAFHVIFGQATREHN
;
A
#
# COMPACT_ATOMS: atom_id res chain seq x y z
N MET A 1 -36.70 41.83 -7.47
CA MET A 1 -36.91 40.50 -8.05
C MET A 1 -36.05 39.50 -7.29
N ALA A 2 -36.63 38.78 -6.33
CA ALA A 2 -35.96 37.65 -5.68
C ALA A 2 -35.92 36.50 -6.70
N GLN A 3 -34.72 36.03 -7.08
CA GLN A 3 -34.59 34.81 -7.86
C GLN A 3 -35.11 33.64 -7.03
N VAL A 4 -36.30 33.15 -7.35
CA VAL A 4 -36.84 31.91 -6.81
C VAL A 4 -36.00 30.78 -7.39
N GLU A 5 -35.10 30.21 -6.59
CA GLU A 5 -34.33 29.02 -6.97
C GLU A 5 -35.31 27.90 -7.35
N SER A 6 -35.08 27.26 -8.51
CA SER A 6 -35.94 26.14 -8.92
C SER A 6 -35.82 24.97 -7.93
N PRO A 7 -36.86 24.14 -7.73
CA PRO A 7 -36.82 22.99 -6.82
C PRO A 7 -35.66 22.02 -7.10
N ARG A 8 -35.19 21.92 -8.35
CA ARG A 8 -34.01 21.14 -8.74
C ARG A 8 -32.68 21.77 -8.29
N GLN A 9 -32.58 23.09 -8.23
CA GLN A 9 -31.39 23.79 -7.72
C GLN A 9 -31.32 23.74 -6.20
N ALA A 10 -32.46 23.90 -5.51
CA ALA A 10 -32.52 23.76 -4.05
C ALA A 10 -32.19 22.34 -3.57
N THR A 11 -32.65 21.30 -4.28
CA THR A 11 -32.33 19.89 -3.98
C THR A 11 -30.89 19.51 -4.34
N ALA A 12 -30.33 20.07 -5.41
CA ALA A 12 -28.91 19.90 -5.73
C ALA A 12 -27.99 20.55 -4.67
N GLY A 13 -28.34 21.75 -4.19
CA GLY A 13 -27.63 22.45 -3.12
C GLY A 13 -27.66 21.69 -1.79
N SER A 14 -28.80 21.11 -1.41
CA SER A 14 -28.91 20.32 -0.18
C SER A 14 -28.13 19.01 -0.24
N ALA A 15 -28.12 18.33 -1.40
CA ALA A 15 -27.36 17.10 -1.62
C ALA A 15 -25.83 17.35 -1.61
N GLU A 16 -25.36 18.44 -2.22
CA GLU A 16 -23.94 18.83 -2.18
C GLU A 16 -23.50 19.22 -0.77
N GLN A 17 -24.34 19.93 -0.02
CA GLN A 17 -24.07 20.29 1.36
C GLN A 17 -24.03 19.07 2.29
N ALA A 18 -24.96 18.11 2.10
CA ALA A 18 -24.96 16.84 2.83
C ALA A 18 -23.73 15.99 2.50
N ALA A 19 -23.34 15.90 1.22
CA ALA A 19 -22.13 15.20 0.79
C ALA A 19 -20.86 15.86 1.36
N GLY A 20 -20.81 17.19 1.44
CA GLY A 20 -19.72 17.93 2.09
C GLY A 20 -19.61 17.65 3.59
N LYS A 21 -20.74 17.62 4.31
CA LYS A 21 -20.78 17.26 5.74
C LYS A 21 -20.33 15.82 5.97
N LEU A 22 -20.82 14.87 5.17
CA LEU A 22 -20.42 13.47 5.24
C LEU A 22 -18.91 13.32 4.96
N GLY A 23 -18.39 13.99 3.93
CA GLY A 23 -16.95 13.99 3.63
C GLY A 23 -16.10 14.51 4.79
N GLY A 24 -16.52 15.60 5.43
CA GLY A 24 -15.84 16.13 6.62
C GLY A 24 -15.87 15.18 7.82
N LEU A 25 -17.00 14.50 8.05
CA LEU A 25 -17.14 13.51 9.12
C LEU A 25 -16.26 12.27 8.88
N LEU A 26 -16.26 11.73 7.65
CA LEU A 26 -15.42 10.60 7.28
C LEU A 26 -13.93 10.93 7.38
N SER A 27 -13.53 12.13 6.95
CA SER A 27 -12.15 12.62 7.09
C SER A 27 -11.72 12.75 8.56
N LEU A 28 -12.61 13.25 9.42
CA LEU A 28 -12.33 13.34 10.85
C LEU A 28 -12.23 11.95 11.48
N ALA A 29 -13.16 11.05 11.17
CA ALA A 29 -13.14 9.67 11.66
C ALA A 29 -11.87 8.93 11.23
N PHE A 30 -11.45 9.08 9.97
CA PHE A 30 -10.19 8.53 9.46
C PHE A 30 -8.98 9.05 10.23
N LEU A 31 -8.87 10.37 10.44
CA LEU A 31 -7.75 10.95 11.19
C LEU A 31 -7.72 10.52 12.65
N LEU A 32 -8.88 10.53 13.33
CA LEU A 32 -8.97 10.11 14.73
C LEU A 32 -8.68 8.62 14.90
N GLY A 33 -9.20 7.78 13.98
CA GLY A 33 -8.89 6.35 13.94
C GLY A 33 -7.40 6.11 13.73
N LEU A 34 -6.79 6.74 12.73
CA LEU A 34 -5.36 6.65 12.47
C LEU A 34 -4.54 7.11 13.70
N MET A 35 -4.91 8.22 14.33
CA MET A 35 -4.23 8.71 15.54
C MET A 35 -4.30 7.73 16.70
N THR A 36 -5.47 7.17 16.94
CA THR A 36 -5.71 6.26 18.07
C THR A 36 -4.91 4.98 17.89
N VAL A 37 -5.00 4.40 16.69
CA VAL A 37 -4.28 3.18 16.35
C VAL A 37 -2.76 3.43 16.37
N MET A 38 -2.28 4.54 15.83
CA MET A 38 -0.84 4.85 15.83
C MET A 38 -0.30 5.19 17.22
N ALA A 39 -1.08 5.84 18.08
CA ALA A 39 -0.70 6.06 19.47
C ALA A 39 -0.54 4.72 20.22
N ALA A 40 -1.48 3.79 20.02
CA ALA A 40 -1.40 2.44 20.57
C ALA A 40 -0.16 1.69 20.05
N PHE A 41 0.11 1.72 18.74
CA PHE A 41 1.29 1.07 18.16
C PHE A 41 2.60 1.66 18.66
N GLY A 42 2.70 2.98 18.80
CA GLY A 42 3.91 3.59 19.34
C GLY A 42 4.11 3.26 20.83
N TRP A 43 3.04 3.09 21.61
CA TRP A 43 3.13 2.57 22.98
C TRP A 43 3.63 1.12 23.02
N ILE A 44 3.08 0.24 22.18
CA ILE A 44 3.53 -1.16 22.04
C ILE A 44 5.00 -1.22 21.63
N ALA A 45 5.39 -0.41 20.64
CA ALA A 45 6.77 -0.36 20.17
C ALA A 45 7.72 0.08 21.28
N LEU A 46 7.31 1.04 22.12
CA LEU A 46 8.10 1.47 23.28
C LEU A 46 8.22 0.33 24.31
N ARG A 47 7.12 -0.36 24.62
CA ARG A 47 7.09 -1.51 25.53
C ARG A 47 7.99 -2.66 25.05
N GLU A 48 7.83 -3.09 23.80
CA GLU A 48 8.68 -4.10 23.16
C GLU A 48 10.14 -3.64 23.15
N GLY A 49 10.38 -2.36 22.85
CA GLY A 49 11.69 -1.71 22.92
C GLY A 49 12.37 -1.95 24.28
N THR A 50 11.65 -1.64 25.36
CA THR A 50 12.20 -1.75 26.72
C THR A 50 12.30 -3.17 27.26
N HIS A 51 11.36 -4.06 26.93
CA HIS A 51 11.27 -5.40 27.53
C HIS A 51 11.91 -6.51 26.69
N ARG A 52 11.98 -6.35 25.37
CA ARG A 52 12.50 -7.38 24.45
C ARG A 52 13.77 -6.94 23.74
N PHE A 53 13.78 -5.75 23.13
CA PHE A 53 14.96 -5.29 22.37
C PHE A 53 16.13 -4.86 23.26
N LEU A 54 15.85 -4.31 24.44
CA LEU A 54 16.89 -3.98 25.43
C LEU A 54 17.26 -5.15 26.36
N LEU A 55 16.54 -6.27 26.33
CA LEU A 55 16.77 -7.42 27.22
C LEU A 55 18.23 -7.94 27.17
N PRO A 56 18.88 -8.09 26.01
CA PRO A 56 20.28 -8.55 25.93
C PRO A 56 21.30 -7.57 26.50
N PHE A 57 20.89 -6.34 26.84
CA PHE A 57 21.74 -5.33 27.45
C PHE A 57 21.66 -5.34 28.97
N VAL A 58 20.58 -5.90 29.53
CA VAL A 58 20.28 -5.87 30.96
C VAL A 58 20.27 -7.25 31.61
N ASN A 59 20.17 -8.33 30.82
CA ASN A 59 20.18 -9.70 31.33
C ASN A 59 21.19 -10.59 30.56
N GLY A 60 22.17 -11.13 31.26
CA GLY A 60 23.17 -12.06 30.70
C GLY A 60 22.59 -13.42 30.26
N ASN A 61 21.40 -13.79 30.74
CA ASN A 61 20.69 -15.02 30.39
C ASN A 61 19.48 -14.79 29.45
N ALA A 62 19.42 -13.64 28.77
CA ALA A 62 18.29 -13.24 27.93
C ALA A 62 17.84 -14.33 26.93
N THR A 63 18.79 -15.02 26.28
CA THR A 63 18.48 -16.08 25.31
C THR A 63 17.72 -17.24 25.94
N ARG A 64 18.19 -17.75 27.09
CA ARG A 64 17.53 -18.85 27.81
C ARG A 64 16.14 -18.42 28.28
N GLN A 65 16.04 -17.23 28.88
CA GLN A 65 14.77 -16.69 29.35
C GLN A 65 13.69 -16.68 28.24
N ILE A 66 14.02 -16.16 27.05
CA ILE A 66 13.08 -16.12 25.93
C ILE A 66 12.78 -17.52 25.40
N ALA A 67 13.80 -18.38 25.27
CA ALA A 67 13.61 -19.76 24.80
C ALA A 67 12.68 -20.56 25.72
N ASP A 68 12.87 -20.45 27.03
CA ASP A 68 12.05 -21.13 28.04
C ASP A 68 10.59 -20.61 28.02
N ALA A 69 10.41 -19.30 27.89
CA ALA A 69 9.08 -18.70 27.75
C ALA A 69 8.35 -19.18 26.48
N ILE A 70 9.07 -19.27 25.35
CA ILE A 70 8.52 -19.81 24.09
C ILE A 70 8.16 -21.29 24.24
N ALA A 71 9.03 -22.10 24.85
CA ALA A 71 8.78 -23.52 25.08
C ALA A 71 7.56 -23.73 25.98
N SER A 72 7.43 -22.93 27.04
CA SER A 72 6.27 -22.93 27.94
C SER A 72 4.97 -22.64 27.20
N VAL A 73 4.95 -21.58 26.38
CA VAL A 73 3.77 -21.22 25.57
C VAL A 73 3.42 -22.29 24.54
N ARG A 74 4.41 -22.94 23.92
CA ARG A 74 4.16 -24.04 22.97
C ARG A 74 3.59 -25.28 23.63
N ALA A 75 4.00 -25.58 24.86
CA ALA A 75 3.46 -26.69 25.64
C ALA A 75 2.05 -26.38 26.15
N HIS A 76 1.80 -25.15 26.62
CA HIS A 76 0.53 -24.73 27.20
C HIS A 76 0.12 -23.34 26.68
N PRO A 77 -0.50 -23.25 25.49
CA PRO A 77 -0.89 -21.97 24.90
C PRO A 77 -1.87 -21.21 25.81
N SER A 78 -1.44 -20.04 26.30
CA SER A 78 -2.26 -19.15 27.13
C SER A 78 -1.97 -17.69 26.83
N LEU A 79 -2.96 -16.81 27.04
CA LEU A 79 -2.76 -15.36 26.91
C LEU A 79 -1.68 -14.84 27.86
N GLU A 80 -1.65 -15.35 29.09
CA GLU A 80 -0.65 -14.97 30.09
C GLU A 80 0.76 -15.39 29.66
N GLY A 81 0.93 -16.62 29.16
CA GLY A 81 2.20 -17.08 28.63
C GLY A 81 2.67 -16.26 27.42
N ILE A 82 1.79 -15.96 26.46
CA ILE A 82 2.17 -15.12 25.30
C ILE A 82 2.63 -13.73 25.75
N ARG A 83 1.97 -13.14 26.75
CA ARG A 83 2.35 -11.81 27.27
C ARG A 83 3.77 -11.78 27.83
N GLN A 84 4.25 -12.90 28.38
CA GLN A 84 5.64 -13.02 28.85
C GLN A 84 6.67 -13.04 27.70
N VAL A 85 6.25 -13.48 26.50
CA VAL A 85 7.10 -13.52 25.31
C VAL A 85 7.10 -12.19 24.57
N SER A 86 5.91 -11.61 24.36
CA SER A 86 5.74 -10.34 23.64
C SER A 86 4.37 -9.72 23.93
N GLU A 87 4.37 -8.44 24.31
CA GLU A 87 3.15 -7.65 24.49
C GLU A 87 2.46 -7.39 23.14
N GLU A 88 3.23 -7.21 22.06
CA GLU A 88 2.71 -7.10 20.69
C GLU A 88 1.93 -8.36 20.27
N ILE A 89 2.52 -9.55 20.45
CA ILE A 89 1.87 -10.82 20.10
C ILE A 89 0.65 -11.06 20.99
N TRP A 90 0.74 -10.74 22.28
CA TRP A 90 -0.39 -10.86 23.21
C TRP A 90 -1.57 -10.00 22.75
N MET A 91 -1.33 -8.75 22.38
CA MET A 91 -2.38 -7.85 21.89
C MET A 91 -3.04 -8.37 20.62
N MET A 92 -2.26 -8.89 19.68
CA MET A 92 -2.81 -9.47 18.45
C MET A 92 -3.58 -10.77 18.70
N SER A 93 -3.22 -11.51 19.76
CA SER A 93 -3.90 -12.76 20.15
C SER A 93 -5.30 -12.52 20.71
N LEU A 94 -5.55 -11.36 21.35
CA LEU A 94 -6.84 -11.02 21.98
C LEU A 94 -8.04 -11.09 20.99
N PRO A 95 -8.00 -10.43 19.81
CA PRO A 95 -9.07 -10.51 18.82
C PRO A 95 -8.94 -11.68 17.84
N THR A 96 -7.91 -12.52 17.94
CA THR A 96 -7.66 -13.62 16.99
C THR A 96 -7.61 -14.97 17.71
N SER A 97 -6.43 -15.54 17.95
CA SER A 97 -6.24 -16.75 18.74
C SER A 97 -4.81 -16.83 19.28
N VAL A 98 -4.68 -17.31 20.52
CA VAL A 98 -3.40 -17.69 21.14
C VAL A 98 -2.69 -18.77 20.32
N THR A 99 -3.44 -19.77 19.84
CA THR A 99 -2.85 -20.93 19.14
C THR A 99 -2.14 -20.52 17.86
N ARG A 100 -2.74 -19.57 17.11
CA ARG A 100 -2.19 -19.00 15.87
C ARG A 100 -0.76 -18.49 16.05
N PHE A 101 -0.51 -17.78 17.14
CA PHE A 101 0.82 -17.23 17.41
C PHE A 101 1.74 -18.20 18.15
N SER A 102 1.20 -19.09 18.99
CA SER A 102 2.00 -20.07 19.74
C SER A 102 2.80 -21.02 18.83
N HIS A 103 2.26 -21.35 17.66
CA HIS A 103 2.91 -22.20 16.66
C HIS A 103 3.71 -21.40 15.62
N SER A 104 3.62 -20.06 15.65
CA SER A 104 4.27 -19.20 14.67
C SER A 104 5.76 -19.04 14.95
N ARG A 105 6.54 -18.92 13.86
CA ARG A 105 7.96 -18.53 13.92
C ARG A 105 8.15 -17.07 14.33
N LEU A 106 7.09 -16.28 14.40
CA LEU A 106 7.15 -14.88 14.85
C LEU A 106 7.72 -14.76 16.27
N MET A 107 7.41 -15.72 17.15
CA MET A 107 7.95 -15.76 18.51
C MET A 107 9.47 -16.00 18.51
N GLU A 108 9.98 -16.83 17.60
CA GLU A 108 11.40 -17.19 17.50
C GLU A 108 12.29 -15.99 17.13
N GLN A 109 11.73 -14.94 16.53
CA GLN A 109 12.44 -13.67 16.31
C GLN A 109 12.98 -13.08 17.61
N GLY A 110 12.31 -13.34 18.75
CA GLY A 110 12.80 -12.91 20.06
C GLY A 110 14.13 -13.55 20.42
N ILE A 111 14.31 -14.84 20.08
CA ILE A 111 15.57 -15.56 20.30
C ILE A 111 16.67 -14.94 19.44
N TYR A 112 16.39 -14.73 18.14
CA TYR A 112 17.36 -14.15 17.21
C TYR A 112 17.88 -12.79 17.68
N TYR A 113 17.02 -11.93 18.24
CA TYR A 113 17.45 -10.65 18.78
C TYR A 113 18.47 -10.78 19.91
N THR A 114 18.42 -11.85 20.70
CA THR A 114 19.40 -12.08 21.77
C THR A 114 20.73 -12.64 21.26
N THR A 115 20.72 -13.34 20.13
CA THR A 115 21.90 -14.06 19.60
C THR A 115 22.61 -13.31 18.48
N MET A 116 21.95 -12.32 17.85
CA MET A 116 22.55 -11.54 16.77
C MET A 116 23.73 -10.68 17.26
N PRO A 117 24.64 -10.27 16.35
CA PRO A 117 25.79 -9.43 16.71
C PRO A 117 25.38 -8.15 17.45
N ARG A 118 26.23 -7.69 18.38
CA ARG A 118 25.93 -6.54 19.24
C ARG A 118 25.61 -5.26 18.46
N VAL A 119 26.25 -5.06 17.31
CA VAL A 119 25.98 -3.93 16.41
C VAL A 119 24.52 -3.98 15.92
N ASN A 120 24.04 -5.15 15.49
CA ASN A 120 22.66 -5.33 15.02
C ASN A 120 21.66 -5.08 16.17
N GLN A 121 21.97 -5.53 17.39
CA GLN A 121 21.16 -5.24 18.60
C GLN A 121 21.01 -3.74 18.85
N VAL A 122 22.11 -2.99 18.78
CA VAL A 122 22.08 -1.53 18.97
C VAL A 122 21.28 -0.84 17.86
N LEU A 123 21.52 -1.23 16.60
CA LEU A 123 20.84 -0.61 15.45
C LEU A 123 19.32 -0.80 15.50
N ILE A 124 18.83 -2.01 15.80
CA ILE A 124 17.39 -2.25 15.88
C ILE A 124 16.77 -1.58 17.12
N ALA A 125 17.50 -1.50 18.24
CA ALA A 125 17.03 -0.79 19.44
C ALA A 125 16.87 0.71 19.16
N ILE A 126 17.85 1.34 18.49
CA ILE A 126 17.75 2.74 18.04
C ILE A 126 16.54 2.89 17.11
N HIS A 127 16.39 2.02 16.12
CA HIS A 127 15.25 2.06 15.21
C HIS A 127 13.92 2.03 15.97
N VAL A 128 13.70 1.05 16.85
CA VAL A 128 12.44 0.86 17.57
C VAL A 128 12.11 2.07 18.46
N LEU A 129 13.09 2.57 19.24
CA LEU A 129 12.87 3.69 20.15
C LEU A 129 12.54 4.99 19.42
N PHE A 130 13.27 5.31 18.35
CA PHE A 130 13.00 6.51 17.54
C PHE A 130 11.71 6.36 16.70
N SER A 131 11.42 5.16 16.20
CA SER A 131 10.17 4.86 15.49
C SER A 131 8.95 4.99 16.37
N ALA A 132 9.03 4.60 17.66
CA ALA A 132 7.93 4.75 18.60
C ALA A 132 7.43 6.21 18.65
N PHE A 133 8.35 7.18 18.75
CA PHE A 133 8.00 8.59 18.66
C PHE A 133 7.35 8.96 17.32
N CYS A 134 7.96 8.55 16.20
CA CYS A 134 7.49 8.87 14.86
C CYS A 134 6.07 8.39 14.62
N VAL A 135 5.74 7.17 15.07
CA VAL A 135 4.42 6.57 14.90
C VAL A 135 3.41 7.22 15.85
N THR A 136 3.73 7.39 17.13
CA THR A 136 2.83 8.02 18.12
C THR A 136 2.43 9.45 17.72
N PHE A 137 3.42 10.29 17.36
CA PHE A 137 3.18 11.73 17.18
C PHE A 137 3.12 12.17 15.71
N GLY A 138 3.54 11.33 14.76
CA GLY A 138 3.54 11.67 13.34
C GLY A 138 2.13 11.91 12.79
N SER A 139 1.14 11.16 13.26
CA SER A 139 -0.27 11.32 12.84
C SER A 139 -0.82 12.72 13.16
N LEU A 140 -0.38 13.35 14.26
CA LEU A 140 -0.77 14.72 14.65
C LEU A 140 -0.38 15.77 13.61
N GLN A 141 0.64 15.49 12.78
CA GLN A 141 1.04 16.37 11.69
C GLN A 141 -0.06 16.52 10.63
N PHE A 142 -0.99 15.58 10.55
CA PHE A 142 -2.04 15.55 9.53
C PHE A 142 -3.39 16.10 10.01
N TRP A 143 -3.57 16.44 11.29
CA TRP A 143 -4.82 17.00 11.79
C TRP A 143 -4.90 18.52 11.63
N PRO A 144 -5.78 19.04 10.75
CA PRO A 144 -5.80 20.46 10.43
C PRO A 144 -6.19 21.35 11.60
N SER A 145 -7.15 20.94 12.44
CA SER A 145 -7.56 21.71 13.62
C SER A 145 -6.45 21.79 14.67
N PHE A 146 -5.72 20.69 14.90
CA PHE A 146 -4.55 20.68 15.78
C PHE A 146 -3.47 21.64 15.28
N ARG A 147 -3.12 21.57 13.98
CA ARG A 147 -2.15 22.50 13.38
C ARG A 147 -2.57 23.94 13.60
N LYS A 148 -3.80 24.32 13.24
CA LYS A 148 -4.30 25.70 13.33
C LYS A 148 -4.33 26.24 14.76
N ARG A 149 -4.76 25.41 15.74
CA ARG A 149 -4.91 25.82 17.15
C ARG A 149 -3.59 25.78 17.93
N PHE A 150 -2.73 24.79 17.67
CA PHE A 150 -1.52 24.51 18.43
C PHE A 150 -0.26 24.56 17.54
N MET A 151 -0.09 25.65 16.79
CA MET A 151 1.02 25.83 15.84
C MET A 151 2.42 25.63 16.43
N ARG A 152 2.65 26.06 17.68
CA ARG A 152 3.96 25.85 18.36
C ARG A 152 4.24 24.37 18.59
N ALA A 153 3.24 23.62 19.06
CA ALA A 153 3.35 22.17 19.26
C ALA A 153 3.53 21.44 17.93
N HIS A 154 2.76 21.80 16.89
CA HIS A 154 2.95 21.25 15.54
C HIS A 154 4.38 21.43 15.03
N ARG A 155 4.96 22.64 15.16
CA ARG A 155 6.34 22.92 14.74
C ARG A 155 7.36 22.15 15.55
N LEU A 156 7.18 22.04 16.87
CA LEU A 156 8.08 21.27 17.73
C LEU A 156 8.05 19.79 17.36
N ILE A 157 6.86 19.18 17.31
CA ILE A 157 6.70 17.77 16.93
C ILE A 157 7.24 17.54 15.52
N GLY A 158 6.96 18.44 14.58
CA GLY A 158 7.48 18.36 13.21
C GLY A 158 9.01 18.46 13.14
N ALA A 159 9.64 19.32 13.94
CA ALA A 159 11.09 19.44 14.01
C ALA A 159 11.73 18.16 14.59
N VAL A 160 11.17 17.64 15.68
CA VAL A 160 11.62 16.37 16.27
C VAL A 160 11.43 15.25 15.25
N TYR A 161 10.26 15.14 14.60
CA TYR A 161 9.98 14.14 13.56
C TYR A 161 11.00 14.18 12.41
N VAL A 162 11.33 15.37 11.90
CA VAL A 162 12.34 15.54 10.83
C VAL A 162 13.73 15.07 11.27
N ALA A 163 14.06 15.13 12.56
CA ALA A 163 15.31 14.60 13.09
C ALA A 163 15.25 13.09 13.38
N THR A 164 14.16 12.60 13.97
CA THR A 164 14.03 11.21 14.41
C THR A 164 13.80 10.24 13.26
N VAL A 165 13.11 10.66 12.18
CA VAL A 165 12.88 9.80 11.00
C VAL A 165 14.19 9.34 10.36
N PRO A 166 15.12 10.23 9.97
CA PRO A 166 16.41 9.79 9.42
C PRO A 166 17.19 8.87 10.35
N ILE A 167 17.24 9.17 11.66
CA ILE A 167 17.96 8.34 12.64
C ILE A 167 17.36 6.92 12.68
N SER A 168 16.04 6.83 12.82
CA SER A 168 15.33 5.55 12.83
C SER A 168 15.53 4.78 11.53
N THR A 169 15.33 5.43 10.38
CA THR A 169 15.37 4.77 9.07
C THR A 169 16.78 4.33 8.69
N VAL A 170 17.81 5.17 8.91
CA VAL A 170 19.20 4.78 8.64
C VAL A 170 19.61 3.61 9.52
N SER A 171 19.21 3.59 10.79
CA SER A 171 19.49 2.47 11.70
C SER A 171 18.83 1.17 11.24
N ALA A 172 17.57 1.24 10.75
CA ALA A 172 16.90 0.09 10.14
C ALA A 172 17.59 -0.38 8.85
N LEU A 173 17.99 0.53 7.96
CA LEU A 173 18.68 0.15 6.72
C LEU A 173 20.05 -0.47 7.01
N ALA A 174 20.79 0.07 7.99
CA ALA A 174 22.05 -0.53 8.45
C ALA A 174 21.82 -1.92 9.05
N TYR A 175 20.76 -2.10 9.86
CA TYR A 175 20.37 -3.42 10.37
C TYR A 175 20.06 -4.40 9.23
N LEU A 176 19.30 -3.97 8.20
CA LEU A 176 18.98 -4.79 7.03
C LEU A 176 20.21 -5.13 6.18
N ALA A 177 21.20 -4.24 6.11
CA ALA A 177 22.46 -4.50 5.42
C ALA A 177 23.31 -5.57 6.13
N LEU A 178 23.22 -5.63 7.46
CA LEU A 178 23.97 -6.57 8.31
C LEU A 178 23.20 -7.84 8.67
N THR A 179 21.93 -7.94 8.29
CA THR A 179 21.03 -9.05 8.64
C THR A 179 20.58 -9.78 7.38
N PRO A 180 21.00 -11.05 7.19
CA PRO A 180 20.54 -11.87 6.08
C PRO A 180 19.00 -11.98 6.02
N PRO A 181 18.38 -11.98 4.82
CA PRO A 181 16.92 -11.97 4.69
C PRO A 181 16.22 -13.18 5.33
N HIS A 182 16.88 -14.33 5.46
CA HIS A 182 16.28 -15.51 6.09
C HIS A 182 16.06 -15.36 7.60
N HIS A 183 16.72 -14.42 8.26
CA HIS A 183 16.47 -14.11 9.66
C HIS A 183 15.29 -13.15 9.87
N LEU A 184 14.80 -12.50 8.82
CA LEU A 184 13.60 -11.67 8.90
C LEU A 184 12.34 -12.53 8.80
N TYR A 185 11.34 -12.21 9.62
CA TYR A 185 10.04 -12.90 9.60
C TYR A 185 9.38 -12.90 8.21
N ALA A 186 9.44 -11.79 7.49
CA ALA A 186 8.88 -11.64 6.14
C ALA A 186 9.85 -12.09 5.01
N HIS A 187 10.97 -12.72 5.35
CA HIS A 187 11.96 -13.24 4.42
C HIS A 187 12.43 -12.22 3.35
N LEU A 188 12.70 -12.70 2.14
CA LEU A 188 13.31 -11.92 1.06
C LEU A 188 12.41 -10.76 0.58
N ILE A 189 11.11 -10.99 0.41
CA ILE A 189 10.20 -9.92 -0.03
C ILE A 189 10.12 -8.80 1.01
N GLY A 190 10.04 -9.16 2.30
CA GLY A 190 10.09 -8.19 3.39
C GLY A 190 11.39 -7.38 3.36
N TRP A 191 12.53 -8.04 3.16
CA TRP A 191 13.82 -7.37 3.02
C TRP A 191 13.83 -6.35 1.87
N ILE A 192 13.39 -6.75 0.67
CA ILE A 192 13.32 -5.87 -0.51
C ILE A 192 12.37 -4.69 -0.26
N ALA A 193 11.17 -4.97 0.23
CA ALA A 193 10.15 -3.95 0.48
C ALA A 193 10.64 -2.92 1.51
N LEU A 194 11.25 -3.38 2.61
CA LEU A 194 11.77 -2.49 3.66
C LEU A 194 12.93 -1.60 3.15
N TRP A 195 13.78 -2.09 2.23
CA TRP A 195 14.77 -1.24 1.56
C TRP A 195 14.12 -0.15 0.73
N ILE A 196 13.14 -0.50 -0.10
CA ILE A 196 12.43 0.46 -0.97
C ILE A 196 11.73 1.52 -0.11
N PHE A 197 10.95 1.10 0.89
CA PHE A 197 10.23 2.03 1.78
C PHE A 197 11.18 2.85 2.64
N GLY A 198 12.30 2.29 3.11
CA GLY A 198 13.30 3.02 3.89
C GLY A 198 13.98 4.11 3.06
N VAL A 199 14.47 3.78 1.86
CA VAL A 199 15.07 4.77 0.95
C VAL A 199 14.05 5.84 0.55
N LEU A 200 12.82 5.43 0.22
CA LEU A 200 11.75 6.35 -0.14
C LEU A 200 11.38 7.29 1.02
N THR A 201 11.40 6.80 2.27
CA THR A 201 11.18 7.61 3.47
C THR A 201 12.24 8.70 3.60
N LEU A 202 13.52 8.37 3.39
CA LEU A 202 14.64 9.34 3.44
C LEU A 202 14.52 10.39 2.33
N ILE A 203 14.18 9.97 1.10
CA ILE A 203 13.92 10.89 -0.01
C ILE A 203 12.73 11.80 0.35
N ALA A 204 11.64 11.22 0.86
CA ALA A 204 10.43 11.96 1.17
C ALA A 204 10.66 13.01 2.26
N ILE A 205 11.36 12.69 3.35
CA ILE A 205 11.64 13.66 4.42
C ILE A 205 12.59 14.76 3.94
N ALA A 206 13.62 14.43 3.15
CA ALA A 206 14.52 15.43 2.56
C ALA A 206 13.76 16.38 1.63
N MET A 207 12.86 15.85 0.81
CA MET A 207 12.02 16.62 -0.10
C MET A 207 10.97 17.44 0.62
N ALA A 208 10.43 16.95 1.74
CA ALA A 208 9.53 17.70 2.62
C ALA A 208 10.24 18.95 3.17
N VAL A 209 11.47 18.80 3.66
CA VAL A 209 12.28 19.92 4.16
C VAL A 209 12.63 20.89 3.04
N ARG A 210 13.00 20.39 1.85
CA ARG A 210 13.31 21.23 0.69
C ARG A 210 12.08 22.04 0.24
N ALA A 211 10.91 21.42 0.20
CA ALA A 211 9.65 22.09 -0.13
C ALA A 211 9.28 23.15 0.92
N LEU A 212 9.50 22.86 2.21
CA LEU A 212 9.30 23.82 3.29
C LEU A 212 10.21 25.06 3.15
N LYS A 213 11.51 24.86 2.88
CA LYS A 213 12.47 25.95 2.62
C LYS A 213 12.06 26.79 1.40
N ALA A 214 11.52 26.15 0.36
CA ALA A 214 10.98 26.81 -0.83
C ALA A 214 9.58 27.43 -0.63
N ARG A 215 9.03 27.42 0.61
CA ARG A 215 7.67 27.90 0.94
C ARG A 215 6.55 27.22 0.13
N ARG A 216 6.79 25.99 -0.34
CA ARG A 216 5.84 25.12 -1.05
C ARG A 216 5.14 24.21 -0.02
N ILE A 217 4.30 24.80 0.82
CA ILE A 217 3.70 24.12 2.00
C ILE A 217 2.89 22.87 1.63
N PHE A 218 2.16 22.87 0.50
CA PHE A 218 1.39 21.69 0.08
C PHE A 218 2.26 20.53 -0.38
N GLU A 219 3.36 20.84 -1.07
CA GLU A 219 4.35 19.82 -1.38
C GLU A 219 5.02 19.30 -0.12
N HIS A 220 5.35 20.18 0.84
CA HIS A 220 5.84 19.75 2.15
C HIS A 220 4.85 18.78 2.81
N GLN A 221 3.55 19.12 2.89
CA GLN A 221 2.53 18.25 3.46
C GLN A 221 2.39 16.91 2.71
N ALA A 222 2.45 16.93 1.38
CA ALA A 222 2.35 15.72 0.57
C ALA A 222 3.59 14.83 0.71
N TRP A 223 4.80 15.41 0.78
CA TRP A 223 6.02 14.68 1.09
C TRP A 223 6.04 14.12 2.52
N MET A 224 5.50 14.87 3.49
CA MET A 224 5.30 14.38 4.86
C MET A 224 4.33 13.20 4.88
N ALA A 225 3.24 13.25 4.11
CA ALA A 225 2.29 12.14 4.00
C ALA A 225 2.93 10.89 3.39
N LEU A 226 3.77 11.04 2.36
CA LEU A 226 4.50 9.91 1.78
C LEU A 226 5.51 9.33 2.77
N SER A 227 6.29 10.18 3.46
CA SER A 227 7.22 9.75 4.50
C SER A 227 6.50 8.95 5.60
N PHE A 228 5.37 9.48 6.09
CA PHE A 228 4.59 8.79 7.11
C PHE A 228 3.99 7.48 6.58
N GLY A 229 3.40 7.49 5.38
CA GLY A 229 2.85 6.29 4.74
C GLY A 229 3.86 5.16 4.57
N CYS A 230 5.12 5.47 4.27
CA CYS A 230 6.20 4.48 4.23
C CYS A 230 6.56 3.93 5.61
N LEU A 231 6.51 4.74 6.68
CA LEU A 231 6.72 4.28 8.05
C LEU A 231 5.58 3.41 8.58
N LEU A 232 4.37 3.57 8.03
CA LEU A 232 3.19 2.82 8.44
C LEU A 232 3.21 1.34 8.01
N VAL A 233 4.07 0.93 7.09
CA VAL A 233 4.07 -0.45 6.54
C VAL A 233 4.16 -1.50 7.64
N ALA A 234 5.00 -1.28 8.65
CA ALA A 234 5.12 -2.19 9.78
C ALA A 234 3.84 -2.24 10.64
N PRO A 235 3.30 -1.14 11.19
CA PRO A 235 2.01 -1.16 11.88
C PRO A 235 0.85 -1.71 11.05
N LEU A 236 0.77 -1.37 9.76
CA LEU A 236 -0.28 -1.84 8.86
C LEU A 236 -0.26 -3.36 8.72
N LEU A 237 0.92 -3.97 8.64
CA LEU A 237 1.05 -5.42 8.62
C LEU A 237 0.37 -6.09 9.82
N ARG A 238 0.51 -5.52 11.03
CA ARG A 238 -0.10 -6.07 12.25
C ARG A 238 -1.60 -5.84 12.29
N ILE A 239 -2.04 -4.66 11.86
CA ILE A 239 -3.47 -4.33 11.74
C ILE A 239 -4.12 -5.34 10.80
N ASP A 240 -3.52 -5.59 9.65
CA ASP A 240 -4.03 -6.53 8.66
C ASP A 240 -4.04 -7.97 9.18
N TRP A 241 -3.03 -8.42 9.94
CA TRP A 241 -3.09 -9.74 10.59
C TRP A 241 -4.30 -9.86 11.51
N VAL A 242 -4.62 -8.82 12.29
CA VAL A 242 -5.78 -8.82 13.18
C VAL A 242 -7.10 -8.74 12.40
N LEU A 243 -7.18 -7.89 11.38
CA LEU A 243 -8.42 -7.67 10.63
C LEU A 243 -8.75 -8.83 9.69
N LEU A 244 -7.74 -9.50 9.13
CA LEU A 244 -7.91 -10.60 8.17
C LEU A 244 -8.00 -11.97 8.85
N ALA A 245 -7.48 -12.15 10.06
CA ALA A 245 -7.55 -13.44 10.77
C ALA A 245 -8.97 -14.02 10.90
N PRO A 246 -10.03 -13.23 11.21
CA PRO A 246 -11.40 -13.73 11.25
C PRO A 246 -11.94 -14.18 9.88
N LEU A 247 -11.43 -13.61 8.78
CA LEU A 247 -11.80 -14.00 7.42
C LEU A 247 -11.12 -15.32 7.01
N PHE A 248 -9.97 -15.63 7.62
CA PHE A 248 -9.17 -16.82 7.32
C PHE A 248 -8.84 -17.60 8.60
N PRO A 249 -9.83 -18.16 9.30
CA PRO A 249 -9.62 -18.82 10.59
C PRO A 249 -8.79 -20.12 10.48
N HIS A 250 -8.75 -20.74 9.29
CA HIS A 250 -8.14 -22.06 9.08
C HIS A 250 -6.66 -22.04 8.70
N ILE A 251 -6.09 -20.89 8.36
CA ILE A 251 -4.68 -20.77 7.98
C ILE A 251 -3.80 -20.37 9.15
N ASP A 252 -2.53 -20.75 9.08
CA ASP A 252 -1.50 -20.32 10.02
C ASP A 252 -1.11 -18.83 9.85
N GLN A 253 -0.27 -18.34 10.75
CA GLN A 253 0.14 -16.94 10.77
C GLN A 253 1.10 -16.59 9.62
N GLU A 254 1.92 -17.55 9.21
CA GLU A 254 2.88 -17.44 8.12
C GLU A 254 2.17 -17.28 6.77
N THR A 255 1.15 -18.10 6.52
CA THR A 255 0.30 -18.01 5.33
C THR A 255 -0.48 -16.70 5.32
N LEU A 256 -1.06 -16.29 6.47
CA LEU A 256 -1.74 -15.01 6.60
C LEU A 256 -0.80 -13.83 6.30
N ASN A 257 0.45 -13.90 6.75
CA ASN A 257 1.45 -12.87 6.45
C ASN A 257 1.71 -12.73 4.94
N LEU A 258 1.71 -13.83 4.18
CA LEU A 258 1.85 -13.77 2.72
C LEU A 258 0.64 -13.12 2.04
N VAL A 259 -0.58 -13.39 2.53
CA VAL A 259 -1.79 -12.68 2.08
C VAL A 259 -1.62 -11.19 2.27
N THR A 260 -1.22 -10.78 3.48
CA THR A 260 -1.04 -9.36 3.81
C THR A 260 0.05 -8.71 2.94
N MET A 261 1.17 -9.39 2.68
CA MET A 261 2.23 -8.86 1.81
C MET A 261 1.71 -8.47 0.41
N GLY A 262 0.73 -9.20 -0.13
CA GLY A 262 0.08 -8.87 -1.41
C GLY A 262 -0.81 -7.62 -1.37
N VAL A 263 -1.22 -7.17 -0.18
CA VAL A 263 -2.10 -6.01 0.05
C VAL A 263 -1.30 -4.74 0.40
N MET A 264 -0.16 -4.92 1.08
CA MET A 264 0.58 -3.84 1.75
C MET A 264 0.94 -2.65 0.85
N LEU A 265 1.53 -2.91 -0.33
CA LEU A 265 2.01 -1.83 -1.19
C LEU A 265 0.86 -0.94 -1.69
N PRO A 266 -0.22 -1.49 -2.31
CA PRO A 266 -1.41 -0.71 -2.63
C PRO A 266 -2.00 0.03 -1.43
N GLN A 267 -2.14 -0.63 -0.28
CA GLN A 267 -2.73 -0.04 0.91
C GLN A 267 -1.90 1.14 1.47
N ALA A 268 -0.58 1.00 1.59
CA ALA A 268 0.29 2.08 2.04
C ALA A 268 0.22 3.30 1.12
N GLN A 269 0.12 3.06 -0.18
CA GLN A 269 -0.03 4.12 -1.17
C GLN A 269 -1.40 4.79 -1.12
N LEU A 270 -2.47 4.03 -0.89
CA LEU A 270 -3.82 4.56 -0.72
C LEU A 270 -3.96 5.36 0.57
N ILE A 271 -3.33 4.95 1.68
CA ILE A 271 -3.29 5.72 2.92
C ILE A 271 -2.54 7.02 2.71
N THR A 272 -1.41 6.99 2.01
CA THR A 272 -0.67 8.20 1.61
C THR A 272 -1.58 9.15 0.82
N TYR A 273 -2.28 8.63 -0.20
CA TYR A 273 -3.22 9.41 -0.99
C TYR A 273 -4.38 9.97 -0.15
N ALA A 274 -4.95 9.16 0.75
CA ALA A 274 -6.02 9.55 1.66
C ALA A 274 -5.58 10.68 2.59
N LEU A 275 -4.38 10.61 3.18
CA LEU A 275 -3.81 11.68 4.00
C LEU A 275 -3.67 12.99 3.22
N ILE A 276 -3.24 12.92 1.96
CA ILE A 276 -3.14 14.10 1.09
C ILE A 276 -4.54 14.65 0.79
N ALA A 277 -5.48 13.79 0.41
CA ALA A 277 -6.86 14.16 0.08
C ALA A 277 -7.58 14.81 1.27
N VAL A 278 -7.47 14.21 2.46
CA VAL A 278 -8.05 14.75 3.70
C VAL A 278 -7.48 16.13 4.01
N ASN A 279 -6.16 16.32 3.90
CA ASN A 279 -5.56 17.63 4.16
C ASN A 279 -6.04 18.72 3.19
N ARG A 280 -6.32 18.37 1.93
CA ARG A 280 -6.89 19.31 0.93
C ARG A 280 -8.29 19.80 1.29
N GLN A 281 -9.10 18.98 1.96
CA GLN A 281 -10.49 19.36 2.31
C GLN A 281 -10.57 20.52 3.30
N TYR A 282 -9.56 20.70 4.15
CA TYR A 282 -9.52 21.76 5.16
C TYR A 282 -8.75 23.01 4.72
N ALA A 283 -8.33 23.01 3.45
CA ALA A 283 -7.60 24.06 2.79
C ALA A 283 -8.55 24.89 1.91
N ARG A 284 -8.39 26.21 1.91
CA ARG A 284 -9.16 27.18 1.12
C ARG A 284 -8.75 27.08 -0.35
N PRO A 285 -9.69 27.00 -1.32
CA PRO A 285 -9.33 27.07 -2.73
C PRO A 285 -8.46 28.29 -3.06
N MET A 286 -7.42 28.12 -3.87
CA MET A 286 -6.48 29.17 -4.28
C MET A 286 -6.38 29.29 -5.80
N LYS A 287 -6.02 30.49 -6.26
CA LYS A 287 -5.58 30.72 -7.65
C LYS A 287 -4.32 29.89 -7.90
N GLN A 288 -4.34 29.09 -8.97
CA GLN A 288 -3.33 28.06 -9.27
C GLN A 288 -1.88 28.57 -9.11
N ARG A 289 -1.10 27.93 -8.23
CA ARG A 289 0.35 28.17 -8.16
C ARG A 289 1.06 27.61 -9.38
N THR A 290 2.15 28.26 -9.78
CA THR A 290 3.01 27.78 -10.88
C THR A 290 3.47 26.33 -10.62
N PRO A 291 3.42 25.44 -11.62
CA PRO A 291 3.86 24.06 -11.46
C PRO A 291 5.33 24.00 -11.04
N ALA A 292 5.72 22.96 -10.29
CA ALA A 292 7.14 22.65 -10.15
C ALA A 292 7.73 22.37 -11.55
N PRO A 293 9.00 22.73 -11.82
CA PRO A 293 9.64 22.40 -13.09
C PRO A 293 9.52 20.91 -13.45
N LEU A 294 9.61 20.02 -12.45
CA LEU A 294 9.42 18.58 -12.62
C LEU A 294 8.01 18.21 -13.09
N ALA A 295 6.97 18.88 -12.59
CA ALA A 295 5.58 18.63 -12.99
C ALA A 295 5.34 18.98 -14.46
N SER A 296 5.87 20.13 -14.92
CA SER A 296 5.79 20.55 -16.33
C SER A 296 6.55 19.58 -17.24
N ARG A 297 7.75 19.16 -16.83
CA ARG A 297 8.56 18.16 -17.57
C ARG A 297 7.86 16.82 -17.65
N ALA A 298 7.24 16.35 -16.56
CA ALA A 298 6.51 15.08 -16.53
C ALA A 298 5.31 15.10 -17.50
N GLY A 299 4.55 16.19 -17.55
CA GLY A 299 3.46 16.35 -18.53
C GLY A 299 3.97 16.32 -19.97
N ALA A 300 5.06 17.03 -20.26
CA ALA A 300 5.66 17.02 -21.60
C ALA A 300 6.23 15.64 -21.98
N TRP A 301 6.85 14.93 -21.04
CA TRP A 301 7.37 13.57 -21.25
C TRP A 301 6.23 12.60 -21.54
N PHE A 302 5.14 12.65 -20.77
CA PHE A 302 3.94 11.84 -21.03
C PHE A 302 3.37 12.08 -22.44
N LEU A 303 3.24 13.36 -22.86
CA LEU A 303 2.75 13.69 -24.19
C LEU A 303 3.67 13.17 -25.30
N ARG A 304 4.99 13.19 -25.09
CA ARG A 304 5.98 12.63 -26.01
C ARG A 304 5.96 11.11 -26.05
N SER A 305 5.76 10.45 -24.91
CA SER A 305 5.69 8.98 -24.82
C SER A 305 4.34 8.42 -25.23
N GLN A 306 3.32 9.26 -25.45
CA GLN A 306 1.95 8.83 -25.71
C GLN A 306 1.82 7.81 -26.87
N PRO A 307 2.48 8.00 -28.04
CA PRO A 307 2.42 7.01 -29.11
C PRO A 307 3.00 5.65 -28.69
N GLY A 308 4.12 5.65 -27.94
CA GLY A 308 4.73 4.43 -27.42
C GLY A 308 3.86 3.73 -26.38
N LEU A 309 3.20 4.49 -25.50
CA LEU A 309 2.23 3.94 -24.54
C LEU A 309 1.05 3.28 -25.28
N LEU A 310 0.50 3.95 -26.30
CA LEU A 310 -0.58 3.37 -27.12
C LEU A 310 -0.12 2.10 -27.84
N ALA A 311 1.07 2.11 -28.46
CA ALA A 311 1.65 0.93 -29.11
C ALA A 311 1.87 -0.23 -28.13
N SER A 312 2.29 0.05 -26.89
CA SER A 312 2.47 -0.98 -25.86
C SER A 312 1.18 -1.72 -25.49
N THR A 313 0.01 -1.14 -25.77
CA THR A 313 -1.29 -1.80 -25.57
C THR A 313 -1.40 -3.10 -26.36
N ALA A 314 -0.81 -3.16 -27.56
CA ALA A 314 -0.83 -4.38 -28.35
C ALA A 314 -0.05 -5.52 -27.67
N VAL A 315 1.08 -5.20 -27.05
CA VAL A 315 1.94 -6.16 -26.35
C VAL A 315 1.24 -6.70 -25.11
N TRP A 316 0.84 -5.82 -24.18
CA TRP A 316 0.17 -6.26 -22.96
C TRP A 316 -1.23 -6.83 -23.23
N GLY A 317 -1.90 -6.36 -24.29
CA GLY A 317 -3.17 -6.92 -24.76
C GLY A 317 -3.03 -8.35 -25.26
N ALA A 318 -1.98 -8.64 -26.03
CA ALA A 318 -1.67 -10.01 -26.43
C ALA A 318 -1.40 -10.91 -25.22
N VAL A 319 -0.66 -10.43 -24.22
CA VAL A 319 -0.44 -11.15 -22.96
C VAL A 319 -1.75 -11.41 -22.22
N ASN A 320 -2.62 -10.41 -22.09
CA ASN A 320 -3.91 -10.56 -21.40
C ASN A 320 -4.83 -11.56 -22.14
N VAL A 321 -4.89 -11.50 -23.46
CA VAL A 321 -5.67 -12.43 -24.28
C VAL A 321 -5.11 -13.84 -24.15
N TRP A 322 -3.79 -14.02 -24.25
CA TRP A 322 -3.14 -15.31 -24.08
C TRP A 322 -3.35 -15.88 -22.68
N ALA A 323 -3.05 -15.12 -21.63
CA ALA A 323 -3.16 -15.60 -20.25
C ALA A 323 -4.61 -15.88 -19.85
N TYR A 324 -5.53 -14.94 -20.12
CA TYR A 324 -6.88 -15.01 -19.57
C TYR A 324 -7.93 -15.40 -20.61
N GLY A 325 -7.91 -14.80 -21.80
CA GLY A 325 -8.87 -15.13 -22.85
C GLY A 325 -8.75 -16.58 -23.32
N LEU A 326 -7.52 -17.03 -23.57
CA LEU A 326 -7.23 -18.41 -23.99
C LEU A 326 -7.05 -19.37 -22.80
N GLY A 327 -7.15 -18.88 -21.56
CA GLY A 327 -7.14 -19.71 -20.35
C GLY A 327 -5.77 -20.32 -19.97
N HIS A 328 -4.65 -19.83 -20.53
CA HIS A 328 -3.32 -20.35 -20.17
C HIS A 328 -2.91 -20.05 -18.72
N GLY A 329 -3.34 -18.91 -18.18
CA GLY A 329 -3.02 -18.45 -16.83
C GLY A 329 -1.52 -18.37 -16.55
N THR A 330 -1.15 -18.43 -15.27
CA THR A 330 0.24 -18.51 -14.81
C THR A 330 0.89 -19.84 -15.19
N ALA A 331 0.10 -20.92 -15.28
CA ALA A 331 0.56 -22.24 -15.71
C ALA A 331 1.19 -22.25 -17.11
N GLY A 332 0.81 -21.29 -17.98
CA GLY A 332 1.38 -21.15 -19.31
C GLY A 332 2.84 -20.69 -19.37
N LEU A 333 3.45 -20.29 -18.24
CA LEU A 333 4.86 -19.90 -18.18
C LEU A 333 5.73 -21.00 -17.57
N ASP A 334 6.83 -21.34 -18.23
CA ASP A 334 7.81 -22.31 -17.70
C ASP A 334 8.40 -21.87 -16.35
N ALA A 335 8.57 -20.56 -16.16
CA ALA A 335 9.02 -20.00 -14.89
C ALA A 335 8.07 -20.32 -13.72
N ALA A 336 6.77 -20.40 -14.00
CA ALA A 336 5.76 -20.64 -12.97
C ALA A 336 5.91 -22.02 -12.32
N ALA A 337 6.11 -23.06 -13.12
CA ALA A 337 6.30 -24.43 -12.64
C ALA A 337 7.52 -24.57 -11.70
N ARG A 338 8.51 -23.67 -11.81
CA ARG A 338 9.70 -23.65 -10.94
C ARG A 338 9.53 -22.80 -9.69
N MET A 339 8.56 -21.89 -9.67
CA MET A 339 8.46 -20.82 -8.66
C MET A 339 7.20 -20.88 -7.79
N LEU A 340 6.12 -21.46 -8.30
CA LEU A 340 4.81 -21.50 -7.66
C LEU A 340 4.43 -22.95 -7.33
N PRO A 341 3.60 -23.18 -6.29
CA PRO A 341 3.04 -24.51 -6.04
C PRO A 341 2.16 -24.97 -7.20
N ALA A 342 2.21 -26.27 -7.51
CA ALA A 342 1.38 -26.87 -8.56
C ALA A 342 -0.12 -26.66 -8.31
N ASP A 343 -0.56 -26.80 -7.05
CA ASP A 343 -1.98 -26.64 -6.68
C ASP A 343 -2.51 -25.24 -6.98
N LEU A 344 -1.68 -24.20 -6.82
CA LEU A 344 -2.04 -22.83 -7.16
C LEU A 344 -2.21 -22.66 -8.67
N LEU A 345 -1.31 -23.25 -9.47
CA LEU A 345 -1.37 -23.20 -10.93
C LEU A 345 -2.61 -23.92 -11.46
N THR A 346 -2.87 -25.12 -10.96
CA THR A 346 -4.06 -25.92 -11.31
C THR A 346 -5.33 -25.15 -10.97
N ARG A 347 -5.44 -24.60 -9.76
CA ARG A 347 -6.64 -23.90 -9.30
C ARG A 347 -6.92 -22.61 -10.07
N GLU A 348 -5.87 -21.86 -10.43
CA GLU A 348 -6.03 -20.70 -11.31
C GLU A 348 -6.55 -21.13 -12.68
N GLN A 349 -5.95 -22.17 -13.27
CA GLN A 349 -6.36 -22.69 -14.57
C GLN A 349 -7.80 -23.20 -14.54
N GLU A 350 -8.21 -23.94 -13.51
CA GLU A 350 -9.59 -24.38 -13.28
C GLU A 350 -10.57 -23.20 -13.23
N ALA A 351 -10.24 -22.13 -12.49
CA ALA A 351 -11.08 -20.95 -12.41
C ALA A 351 -11.25 -20.25 -13.77
N LEU A 352 -10.18 -20.16 -14.57
CA LEU A 352 -10.25 -19.57 -15.91
C LEU A 352 -11.13 -20.40 -16.87
N HIS A 353 -11.05 -21.73 -16.80
CA HIS A 353 -11.84 -22.63 -17.65
C HIS A 353 -13.30 -22.77 -17.18
N ALA A 354 -13.56 -22.63 -15.88
CA ALA A 354 -14.91 -22.62 -15.34
C ALA A 354 -15.68 -21.34 -15.73
N TYR A 355 -14.98 -20.21 -15.88
CA TYR A 355 -15.59 -18.90 -16.15
C TYR A 355 -14.99 -18.19 -17.38
N PRO A 356 -15.02 -18.81 -18.58
CA PRO A 356 -14.33 -18.27 -19.75
C PRO A 356 -14.88 -16.90 -20.16
N GLY A 357 -16.19 -16.66 -20.04
CA GLY A 357 -16.79 -15.36 -20.33
C GLY A 357 -16.28 -14.23 -19.44
N ILE A 358 -16.04 -14.52 -18.15
CA ILE A 358 -15.46 -13.54 -17.22
C ILE A 358 -13.97 -13.33 -17.51
N ALA A 359 -13.24 -14.39 -17.85
CA ALA A 359 -11.83 -14.31 -18.23
C ALA A 359 -11.63 -13.46 -19.50
N TRP A 360 -12.46 -13.66 -20.53
CA TRP A 360 -12.49 -12.82 -21.72
C TRP A 360 -12.88 -11.36 -21.40
N LEU A 361 -13.90 -11.16 -20.57
CA LEU A 361 -14.28 -9.82 -20.13
C LEU A 361 -13.10 -9.11 -19.45
N MET A 362 -12.40 -9.78 -18.54
CA MET A 362 -11.21 -9.25 -17.87
C MET A 362 -10.12 -8.89 -18.89
N ALA A 363 -9.75 -9.82 -19.78
CA ALA A 363 -8.70 -9.63 -20.77
C ALA A 363 -8.97 -8.42 -21.68
N LEU A 364 -10.17 -8.34 -22.25
CA LEU A 364 -10.55 -7.29 -23.19
C LEU A 364 -10.70 -5.93 -22.49
N SER A 365 -11.29 -5.91 -21.30
CA SER A 365 -11.51 -4.66 -20.56
C SER A 365 -10.21 -4.05 -20.02
N LEU A 366 -9.27 -4.85 -19.50
CA LEU A 366 -7.93 -4.39 -19.12
C LEU A 366 -7.20 -3.78 -20.32
N THR A 367 -7.26 -4.47 -21.46
CA THR A 367 -6.59 -4.07 -22.71
C THR A 367 -7.19 -2.78 -23.27
N ALA A 368 -8.51 -2.65 -23.28
CA ALA A 368 -9.20 -1.49 -23.85
C ALA A 368 -9.23 -0.26 -22.91
N ALA A 369 -9.23 -0.47 -21.59
CA ALA A 369 -9.24 0.62 -20.62
C ALA A 369 -7.95 1.47 -20.66
N PHE A 370 -6.81 0.83 -20.89
CA PHE A 370 -5.50 1.49 -20.89
C PHE A 370 -5.39 2.60 -21.96
N PRO A 371 -5.61 2.36 -23.27
CA PRO A 371 -5.54 3.41 -24.28
C PRO A 371 -6.60 4.49 -24.05
N ALA A 372 -7.80 4.16 -23.55
CA ALA A 372 -8.81 5.16 -23.20
C ALA A 372 -8.29 6.11 -22.10
N ALA A 373 -7.63 5.58 -21.07
CA ALA A 373 -7.01 6.38 -20.02
C ALA A 373 -5.83 7.23 -20.54
N VAL A 374 -4.98 6.67 -21.41
CA VAL A 374 -3.86 7.40 -22.06
C VAL A 374 -4.38 8.56 -22.90
N LEU A 375 -5.41 8.33 -23.70
CA LEU A 375 -6.03 9.35 -24.54
C LEU A 375 -6.72 10.43 -23.70
N SER A 376 -7.44 10.04 -22.64
CA SER A 376 -8.10 11.01 -21.76
C SER A 376 -7.08 11.92 -21.07
N LEU A 377 -6.02 11.36 -20.47
CA LEU A 377 -5.00 12.15 -19.80
C LEU A 377 -4.29 13.09 -20.79
N GLY A 378 -3.99 12.61 -22.00
CA GLY A 378 -3.41 13.42 -23.07
C GLY A 378 -4.32 14.56 -23.53
N ALA A 379 -5.62 14.30 -23.71
CA ALA A 379 -6.61 15.31 -24.04
C ALA A 379 -6.67 16.42 -22.97
N ARG A 380 -6.62 16.03 -21.69
CA ARG A 380 -6.62 16.96 -20.54
C ARG A 380 -5.34 17.79 -20.45
N LEU A 381 -4.18 17.20 -20.72
CA LEU A 381 -2.90 17.91 -20.72
C LEU A 381 -2.75 18.88 -21.89
N ARG A 382 -3.39 18.60 -23.04
CA ARG A 382 -3.45 19.49 -24.21
C ARG A 382 -4.58 20.53 -24.14
N ALA A 383 -5.37 20.55 -23.07
CA ALA A 383 -6.57 21.38 -22.95
C ALA A 383 -7.56 21.20 -24.13
N ALA A 384 -7.75 19.96 -24.58
CA ALA A 384 -8.73 19.62 -25.61
C ALA A 384 -10.17 19.86 -25.12
N SER A 385 -11.13 19.80 -26.06
CA SER A 385 -12.56 20.01 -25.77
C SER A 385 -13.05 19.16 -24.59
N ALA A 386 -13.82 19.79 -23.69
CA ALA A 386 -14.40 19.15 -22.51
C ALA A 386 -15.29 17.95 -22.87
N SER A 387 -15.96 17.97 -24.03
CA SER A 387 -16.80 16.85 -24.49
C SER A 387 -16.00 15.62 -24.93
N VAL A 388 -14.80 15.83 -25.48
CA VAL A 388 -13.88 14.74 -25.85
C VAL A 388 -13.31 14.09 -24.60
N ALA A 389 -12.81 14.91 -23.66
CA ALA A 389 -12.30 14.40 -22.39
C ALA A 389 -13.37 13.64 -21.59
N ALA A 390 -14.61 14.15 -21.54
CA ALA A 390 -15.71 13.50 -20.83
C ALA A 390 -16.08 12.13 -21.42
N ARG A 391 -16.09 12.00 -22.75
CA ARG A 391 -16.34 10.71 -23.41
C ARG A 391 -15.23 9.70 -23.11
N LEU A 392 -13.97 10.12 -23.21
CA LEU A 392 -12.83 9.26 -22.90
C LEU A 392 -12.80 8.84 -21.43
N ASP A 393 -13.16 9.74 -20.50
CA ASP A 393 -13.30 9.41 -19.07
C ASP A 393 -14.39 8.37 -18.83
N ALA A 394 -15.56 8.54 -19.46
CA ALA A 394 -16.66 7.58 -19.34
C ALA A 394 -16.25 6.20 -19.89
N THR A 395 -15.57 6.16 -21.03
CA THR A 395 -15.05 4.92 -21.62
C THR A 395 -14.02 4.26 -20.70
N ALA A 396 -13.02 5.01 -20.23
CA ALA A 396 -11.99 4.48 -19.33
C ALA A 396 -12.59 4.00 -17.99
N ALA A 397 -13.56 4.73 -17.44
CA ALA A 397 -14.24 4.36 -16.20
C ALA A 397 -15.07 3.08 -16.37
N CYS A 398 -15.90 2.97 -17.42
CA CYS A 398 -16.72 1.78 -17.68
C CYS A 398 -15.86 0.54 -17.92
N LEU A 399 -14.83 0.64 -18.77
CA LEU A 399 -13.93 -0.48 -19.05
C LEU A 399 -13.12 -0.87 -17.81
N GLY A 400 -12.60 0.11 -17.06
CA GLY A 400 -11.89 -0.18 -15.81
C GLY A 400 -12.80 -0.80 -14.73
N LEU A 401 -14.07 -0.40 -14.65
CA LEU A 401 -15.05 -1.05 -13.76
C LEU A 401 -15.28 -2.51 -14.15
N ALA A 402 -15.45 -2.79 -15.43
CA ALA A 402 -15.58 -4.17 -15.93
C ALA A 402 -14.32 -4.99 -15.62
N ALA A 403 -13.14 -4.43 -15.87
CA ALA A 403 -11.85 -5.07 -15.54
C ALA A 403 -11.71 -5.36 -14.05
N GLY A 404 -12.01 -4.37 -13.21
CA GLY A 404 -11.94 -4.49 -11.76
C GLY A 404 -12.91 -5.53 -11.21
N ALA A 405 -14.18 -5.50 -11.65
CA ALA A 405 -15.19 -6.46 -11.22
C ALA A 405 -14.85 -7.89 -11.66
N ALA A 406 -14.43 -8.08 -12.91
CA ALA A 406 -14.02 -9.39 -13.43
C ALA A 406 -12.78 -9.93 -12.69
N SER A 407 -11.81 -9.06 -12.39
CA SER A 407 -10.62 -9.43 -11.59
C SER A 407 -11.00 -9.84 -10.17
N VAL A 408 -11.88 -9.10 -9.50
CA VAL A 408 -12.36 -9.46 -8.16
C VAL A 408 -13.11 -10.79 -8.17
N PHE A 409 -13.97 -11.00 -9.17
CA PHE A 409 -14.70 -12.25 -9.34
C PHE A 409 -13.74 -13.43 -9.53
N LEU A 410 -12.78 -13.33 -10.44
CA LEU A 410 -11.81 -14.39 -10.66
C LEU A 410 -10.94 -14.61 -9.41
N GLY A 411 -10.46 -13.54 -8.76
CA GLY A 411 -9.69 -13.65 -7.53
C GLY A 411 -10.42 -14.39 -6.42
N TRP A 412 -11.73 -14.14 -6.27
CA TRP A 412 -12.58 -14.88 -5.33
C TRP A 412 -12.59 -16.40 -5.61
N HIS A 413 -12.74 -16.79 -6.88
CA HIS A 413 -12.85 -18.19 -7.28
C HIS A 413 -11.49 -18.92 -7.34
N ILE A 414 -10.41 -18.21 -7.68
CA ILE A 414 -9.03 -18.72 -7.53
C ILE A 414 -8.74 -19.00 -6.06
N GLY A 415 -9.30 -18.21 -5.14
CA GLY A 415 -9.24 -18.42 -3.70
C GLY A 415 -8.53 -17.27 -2.99
N ILE A 416 -9.31 -16.47 -2.26
CA ILE A 416 -8.80 -15.44 -1.34
C ILE A 416 -8.52 -16.03 0.04
N ALA A 417 -9.21 -17.11 0.40
CA ALA A 417 -8.91 -17.93 1.57
C ALA A 417 -7.85 -18.97 1.15
N PRO A 418 -6.55 -18.72 1.39
CA PRO A 418 -5.56 -19.73 1.08
C PRO A 418 -5.84 -20.97 1.92
N ASP A 419 -5.47 -22.13 1.39
CA ASP A 419 -5.05 -23.25 2.22
C ASP A 419 -3.54 -23.12 2.43
N ASN A 420 -2.97 -23.76 3.46
CA ASN A 420 -1.54 -23.67 3.78
C ASN A 420 -0.63 -24.11 2.60
N HIS A 421 -1.19 -24.82 1.62
CA HIS A 421 -0.50 -25.29 0.42
C HIS A 421 -0.67 -24.38 -0.81
N LEU A 422 -1.71 -23.54 -0.84
CA LEU A 422 -2.09 -22.80 -2.04
C LEU A 422 -1.36 -21.47 -2.16
N PHE A 423 -1.08 -20.81 -1.03
CA PHE A 423 -0.75 -19.37 -0.98
C PHE A 423 -1.84 -18.52 -1.67
N SER A 424 -2.08 -17.27 -1.24
CA SER A 424 -3.25 -16.53 -1.74
C SER A 424 -3.03 -15.93 -3.14
N GLY A 425 -3.21 -16.77 -4.17
CA GLY A 425 -3.23 -16.33 -5.57
C GLY A 425 -4.35 -15.35 -5.87
N GLY A 426 -5.53 -15.60 -5.29
CA GLY A 426 -6.72 -14.77 -5.47
C GLY A 426 -6.56 -13.34 -4.92
N THR A 427 -5.79 -13.16 -3.83
CA THR A 427 -5.58 -11.84 -3.21
C THR A 427 -5.03 -10.82 -4.19
N MET A 428 -4.08 -11.22 -5.05
CA MET A 428 -3.53 -10.34 -6.08
C MET A 428 -4.62 -9.79 -6.99
N TYR A 429 -5.45 -10.68 -7.55
CA TYR A 429 -6.54 -10.31 -8.46
C TYR A 429 -7.58 -9.44 -7.77
N THR A 430 -7.97 -9.80 -6.55
CA THR A 430 -8.96 -9.07 -5.77
C THR A 430 -8.47 -7.67 -5.40
N VAL A 431 -7.27 -7.52 -4.84
CA VAL A 431 -6.74 -6.22 -4.40
C VAL A 431 -6.60 -5.29 -5.60
N ASN A 432 -5.95 -5.73 -6.67
CA ASN A 432 -5.75 -4.89 -7.85
C ASN A 432 -7.09 -4.58 -8.54
N GLY A 433 -8.00 -5.55 -8.60
CA GLY A 433 -9.35 -5.35 -9.14
C GLY A 433 -10.14 -4.29 -8.35
N LEU A 434 -10.07 -4.31 -7.02
CA LEU A 434 -10.69 -3.30 -6.15
C LEU A 434 -10.07 -1.90 -6.36
N VAL A 435 -8.75 -1.82 -6.49
CA VAL A 435 -8.05 -0.54 -6.76
C VAL A 435 -8.48 0.04 -8.11
N ILE A 436 -8.49 -0.79 -9.17
CA ILE A 436 -8.95 -0.38 -10.50
C ILE A 436 -10.41 0.08 -10.44
N ALA A 437 -11.30 -0.71 -9.85
CA ALA A 437 -12.71 -0.35 -9.72
C ALA A 437 -12.91 0.96 -8.94
N GLY A 438 -12.18 1.15 -7.83
CA GLY A 438 -12.24 2.34 -7.01
C GLY A 438 -11.83 3.61 -7.77
N PHE A 439 -10.72 3.58 -8.50
CA PHE A 439 -10.27 4.72 -9.30
C PHE A 439 -11.14 4.95 -10.55
N SER A 440 -11.74 3.91 -11.11
CA SER A 440 -12.75 4.06 -12.18
C SER A 440 -14.04 4.71 -11.68
N LEU A 441 -14.53 4.34 -10.50
CA LEU A 441 -15.65 5.02 -9.85
C LEU A 441 -15.33 6.48 -9.55
N MET A 442 -14.12 6.75 -9.04
CA MET A 442 -13.65 8.12 -8.78
C MET A 442 -13.56 8.93 -10.07
N LEU A 443 -13.08 8.34 -11.18
CA LEU A 443 -13.05 8.99 -12.49
C LEU A 443 -14.46 9.33 -13.00
N ALA A 444 -15.40 8.39 -12.92
CA ALA A 444 -16.79 8.63 -13.31
C ALA A 444 -17.44 9.75 -12.48
N ALA A 445 -17.22 9.76 -11.16
CA ALA A 445 -17.76 10.77 -10.26
C ALA A 445 -17.15 12.16 -10.51
N THR A 446 -15.83 12.24 -10.69
CA THR A 446 -15.10 13.51 -10.89
C THR A 446 -15.36 14.10 -12.27
N ALA A 447 -15.57 13.28 -13.30
CA ALA A 447 -16.01 13.74 -14.61
C ALA A 447 -17.37 14.43 -14.55
N ARG A 448 -18.35 13.85 -13.82
CA ARG A 448 -19.67 14.46 -13.60
C ARG A 448 -19.60 15.79 -12.85
N ARG A 449 -18.73 15.87 -11.84
CA ARG A 449 -18.54 17.07 -10.99
C ARG A 449 -17.56 18.10 -11.55
N ARG A 450 -17.04 17.90 -12.77
CA ARG A 450 -16.02 18.76 -13.42
C ARG A 450 -14.76 18.98 -12.57
N GLN A 451 -14.39 18.01 -11.72
CA GLN A 451 -13.19 18.06 -10.86
C GLN A 451 -11.95 17.62 -11.63
N HIS A 452 -11.46 18.47 -12.53
CA HIS A 452 -10.41 18.12 -13.50
C HIS A 452 -9.08 17.67 -12.87
N ALA A 453 -8.71 18.23 -11.72
CA ALA A 453 -7.46 17.86 -11.06
C ALA A 453 -7.50 16.42 -10.50
N ILE A 454 -8.61 16.04 -9.87
CA ILE A 454 -8.82 14.70 -9.31
C ILE A 454 -9.00 13.67 -10.43
N ALA A 455 -9.69 14.02 -11.52
CA ALA A 455 -9.81 13.15 -12.69
C ALA A 455 -8.43 12.74 -13.26
N LYS A 456 -7.46 13.67 -13.28
CA LYS A 456 -6.09 13.34 -13.70
C LYS A 456 -5.38 12.40 -12.73
N GLU A 457 -5.59 12.58 -11.43
CA GLU A 457 -5.07 11.65 -10.42
C GLU A 457 -5.65 10.24 -10.63
N SER A 458 -6.98 10.13 -10.82
CA SER A 458 -7.63 8.84 -11.13
C SER A 458 -7.04 8.17 -12.37
N LEU A 459 -6.85 8.94 -13.45
CA LEU A 459 -6.27 8.41 -14.69
C LEU A 459 -4.85 7.90 -14.49
N VAL A 460 -4.02 8.61 -13.72
CA VAL A 460 -2.65 8.15 -13.44
C VAL A 460 -2.65 6.87 -12.60
N PHE A 461 -3.51 6.76 -11.59
CA PHE A 461 -3.65 5.51 -10.83
C PHE A 461 -4.10 4.35 -11.72
N LEU A 462 -5.09 4.58 -12.60
CA LEU A 462 -5.52 3.57 -13.58
C LEU A 462 -4.38 3.17 -14.51
N LEU A 463 -3.61 4.12 -15.05
CA LEU A 463 -2.46 3.82 -15.91
C LEU A 463 -1.36 3.02 -15.21
N CYS A 464 -1.25 3.14 -13.88
CA CYS A 464 -0.30 2.34 -13.09
C CYS A 464 -0.81 0.92 -12.79
N MET A 465 -2.14 0.71 -12.78
CA MET A 465 -2.76 -0.55 -12.35
C MET A 465 -3.31 -1.41 -13.50
N LEU A 466 -3.78 -0.81 -14.59
CA LEU A 466 -4.29 -1.56 -15.75
C LEU A 466 -3.25 -2.50 -16.39
N PRO A 467 -1.94 -2.18 -16.50
CA PRO A 467 -0.96 -3.12 -17.04
C PRO A 467 -0.48 -4.15 -16.00
N PHE A 468 -1.01 -4.12 -14.76
CA PHE A 468 -0.53 -4.97 -13.66
C PHE A 468 -0.45 -6.46 -14.00
N PRO A 469 -1.48 -7.10 -14.59
CA PRO A 469 -1.41 -8.54 -14.88
C PRO A 469 -0.28 -8.89 -15.84
N ALA A 470 -0.12 -8.09 -16.89
CA ALA A 470 0.92 -8.31 -17.88
C ALA A 470 2.33 -8.04 -17.32
N LEU A 471 2.47 -7.06 -16.42
CA LEU A 471 3.68 -6.83 -15.63
C LEU A 471 3.97 -7.98 -14.66
N TYR A 472 2.94 -8.60 -14.08
CA TYR A 472 3.11 -9.78 -13.23
C TYR A 472 3.72 -10.95 -14.03
N PHE A 473 3.20 -11.28 -15.21
CA PHE A 473 3.80 -12.32 -16.06
C PHE A 473 5.26 -11.99 -16.45
N ALA A 474 5.52 -10.74 -16.84
CA ALA A 474 6.87 -10.31 -17.21
C ALA A 474 7.86 -10.36 -16.03
N THR A 475 7.42 -9.97 -14.83
CA THR A 475 8.24 -10.03 -13.61
C THR A 475 8.43 -11.45 -13.13
N LEU A 476 7.40 -12.31 -13.22
CA LEU A 476 7.51 -13.73 -12.90
C LEU A 476 8.55 -14.41 -13.79
N GLU A 477 8.49 -14.19 -15.10
CA GLU A 477 9.46 -14.71 -16.05
C GLU A 477 10.89 -14.17 -15.79
N ALA A 478 11.01 -12.87 -15.49
CA ALA A 478 12.31 -12.27 -15.17
C ALA A 478 12.92 -12.81 -13.86
N VAL A 479 12.11 -12.91 -12.80
CA VAL A 479 12.55 -13.44 -11.50
C VAL A 479 12.81 -14.94 -11.60
N GLY A 480 12.09 -15.68 -12.45
CA GLY A 480 12.29 -17.11 -12.68
C GLY A 480 13.59 -17.49 -13.39
N ARG A 481 14.35 -16.50 -13.86
CA ARG A 481 15.73 -16.68 -14.32
C ARG A 481 16.73 -16.62 -13.17
N ILE A 482 16.33 -16.09 -12.02
CA ILE A 482 17.12 -16.05 -10.79
C ILE A 482 16.84 -17.34 -10.01
N ARG A 483 17.89 -18.09 -9.66
CA ARG A 483 17.74 -19.29 -8.83
C ARG A 483 17.48 -18.90 -7.37
N LEU A 484 16.21 -18.87 -6.98
CA LEU A 484 15.81 -18.68 -5.59
C LEU A 484 16.07 -19.96 -4.76
N PRO A 485 16.59 -19.85 -3.53
CA PRO A 485 16.72 -20.98 -2.61
C PRO A 485 15.38 -21.68 -2.36
N ALA A 486 15.40 -23.01 -2.23
CA ALA A 486 14.21 -23.83 -2.00
C ALA A 486 13.40 -23.39 -0.76
N ALA A 487 14.07 -22.90 0.29
CA ALA A 487 13.41 -22.38 1.49
C ALA A 487 12.56 -21.13 1.21
N TYR A 488 12.95 -20.27 0.26
CA TYR A 488 12.15 -19.10 -0.12
C TYR A 488 10.96 -19.50 -1.00
N LEU A 489 11.15 -20.47 -1.90
CA LEU A 489 10.04 -21.02 -2.68
C LEU A 489 9.00 -21.69 -1.79
N ALA A 490 9.45 -22.49 -0.82
CA ALA A 490 8.59 -23.12 0.18
C ALA A 490 7.87 -22.10 1.08
N ALA A 491 8.43 -20.89 1.25
CA ALA A 491 7.79 -19.78 1.96
C ALA A 491 6.94 -18.88 1.04
N GLY A 492 6.56 -19.35 -0.15
CA GLY A 492 5.69 -18.63 -1.10
C GLY A 492 6.33 -17.40 -1.77
N GLN A 493 7.63 -17.17 -1.60
CA GLN A 493 8.30 -15.95 -2.09
C GLN A 493 8.37 -15.89 -3.62
N GLY A 494 8.33 -17.04 -4.30
CA GLY A 494 8.29 -17.12 -5.75
C GLY A 494 7.06 -16.44 -6.36
N PHE A 495 5.93 -16.42 -5.63
CA PHE A 495 4.72 -15.71 -6.05
C PHE A 495 4.73 -14.24 -5.62
N VAL A 496 4.99 -13.97 -4.34
CA VAL A 496 4.81 -12.62 -3.76
C VAL A 496 5.82 -11.60 -4.31
N ILE A 497 7.04 -12.03 -4.69
CA ILE A 497 8.05 -11.14 -5.26
C ILE A 497 7.58 -10.54 -6.61
N PRO A 498 7.21 -11.34 -7.63
CA PRO A 498 6.61 -10.83 -8.86
C PRO A 498 5.41 -9.91 -8.62
N VAL A 499 4.49 -10.30 -7.73
CA VAL A 499 3.32 -9.47 -7.37
C VAL A 499 3.72 -8.10 -6.83
N GLY A 500 4.70 -8.05 -5.92
CA GLY A 500 5.20 -6.79 -5.37
C GLY A 500 5.81 -5.89 -6.44
N PHE A 501 6.60 -6.45 -7.35
CA PHE A 501 7.23 -5.70 -8.44
C PHE A 501 6.22 -5.20 -9.47
N SER A 502 5.19 -5.97 -9.81
CA SER A 502 4.18 -5.53 -10.78
C SER A 502 3.29 -4.40 -10.25
N SER A 503 3.15 -4.25 -8.93
CA SER A 503 2.47 -3.09 -8.31
C SER A 503 3.37 -1.84 -8.14
N SER A 504 4.67 -1.91 -8.46
CA SER A 504 5.63 -0.82 -8.21
C SER A 504 5.31 0.49 -8.93
N LEU A 505 4.55 0.45 -10.03
CA LEU A 505 4.10 1.65 -10.74
C LEU A 505 3.23 2.56 -9.85
N LEU A 506 2.63 2.05 -8.77
CA LEU A 506 1.88 2.89 -7.82
C LEU A 506 2.74 3.99 -7.17
N PHE A 507 4.06 3.82 -7.08
CA PHE A 507 4.95 4.90 -6.64
C PHE A 507 4.92 6.10 -7.62
N LEU A 508 4.75 5.85 -8.93
CA LEU A 508 4.58 6.92 -9.92
C LEU A 508 3.29 7.73 -9.66
N ALA A 509 2.20 7.05 -9.31
CA ALA A 509 0.96 7.72 -8.91
C ALA A 509 1.16 8.57 -7.64
N ALA A 510 1.94 8.09 -6.66
CA ALA A 510 2.34 8.87 -5.48
C ALA A 510 3.00 10.19 -5.85
N PHE A 511 4.02 10.12 -6.71
CA PHE A 511 4.76 11.30 -7.15
C PHE A 511 3.88 12.25 -7.97
N HIS A 512 2.96 11.71 -8.79
CA HIS A 512 2.00 12.53 -9.51
C HIS A 512 1.09 13.31 -8.56
N VAL A 513 0.58 12.68 -7.50
CA VAL A 513 -0.26 13.35 -6.50
C VAL A 513 0.51 14.48 -5.81
N ILE A 514 1.77 14.25 -5.42
CA ILE A 514 2.61 15.26 -4.75
C ILE A 514 2.81 16.51 -5.62
N PHE A 515 3.17 16.32 -6.89
CA PHE A 515 3.44 17.42 -7.81
C PHE A 515 2.22 17.88 -8.63
N GLY A 516 1.08 17.21 -8.41
CA GLY A 516 -0.13 17.32 -9.20
C GLY A 516 -0.80 18.68 -9.10
N GLN A 517 -1.74 18.92 -10.01
CA GLN A 517 -2.52 20.16 -10.00
C GLN A 517 -3.38 20.27 -8.73
N ALA A 518 -3.96 19.17 -8.25
CA ALA A 518 -4.86 19.20 -7.09
C ALA A 518 -4.16 19.70 -5.82
N THR A 519 -2.87 19.36 -5.65
CA THR A 519 -2.02 19.85 -4.56
C THR A 519 -1.73 21.36 -4.65
N ARG A 520 -1.86 21.97 -5.83
CA ARG A 520 -1.58 23.40 -6.07
C ARG A 520 -2.81 24.30 -6.02
N GLU A 521 -4.01 23.72 -5.96
CA GLU A 521 -5.30 24.44 -6.01
C GLU A 521 -5.89 24.78 -4.63
N HIS A 522 -5.24 24.38 -3.53
CA HIS A 522 -5.77 24.52 -2.16
C HIS A 522 -4.74 25.20 -1.22
N ASN A 523 -5.21 25.93 -0.20
CA ASN A 523 -4.44 26.66 0.83
C ASN A 523 -4.89 26.48 2.29
#